data_AF-G2QQA9-F1
#
_entry.id   AF-G2QQA9-F1
#
_cell.length_a   1.000
_cell.length_b   1.000
_cell.length_c   1.000
_cell.angle_alpha   90.00
_cell.angle_beta   90.00
_cell.angle_gamma   90.00
#
_symmetry.space_group_name_H-M   'P 1'
#
loop_
_entity.id
_entity.type
_entity.pdbx_description
1 polymer ?
#
loop_
_entity_poly.entity_id
_entity_poly.type
_entity_poly.pdbx_seq_one_letter_code
_entity_poly.pdbx_strand_id
1 'polypeptide(L)'
;MSVPRARLLDLMRARCELFSTTFNPDGIRTGNKILRQRLKGPALASYYPRKIVTFRQFQDAFKPLELEVDNEEEIDRLEHIAAYATPRSA
;
A
#
# COMPACT_ATOMS: atom_id res chain seq x y z
N MET A 1 -17.88 25.29 41.28
CA MET A 1 -17.95 23.82 41.14
C MET A 1 -18.35 23.25 42.50
N SER A 2 -19.51 22.59 42.60
CA SER A 2 -20.02 22.01 43.87
C SER A 2 -19.43 20.64 44.21
N VAL A 3 -18.72 19.99 43.28
CA VAL A 3 -18.14 18.65 43.46
C VAL A 3 -16.61 18.73 43.56
N PRO A 4 -15.96 18.01 44.50
CA PRO A 4 -14.50 17.98 44.62
C PRO A 4 -13.80 17.41 43.37
N ARG A 5 -12.71 18.05 42.94
CA ARG A 5 -11.90 17.62 41.79
C ARG A 5 -11.34 16.20 41.97
N ALA A 6 -10.91 15.84 43.17
CA ALA A 6 -10.38 14.51 43.46
C ALA A 6 -11.40 13.42 43.12
N ARG A 7 -12.68 13.63 43.47
CA ARG A 7 -13.75 12.67 43.19
C ARG A 7 -14.02 12.49 41.70
N LEU A 8 -13.87 13.55 40.92
CA LEU A 8 -13.96 13.48 39.46
C LEU A 8 -12.78 12.70 38.85
N LEU A 9 -11.57 12.87 39.39
CA LEU A 9 -10.39 12.13 38.93
C LEU A 9 -10.51 10.63 39.22
N ASP A 10 -11.08 10.24 40.36
CA ASP A 10 -11.33 8.82 40.68
C ASP A 10 -12.27 8.17 39.67
N LEU A 11 -13.36 8.87 39.31
CA LEU A 11 -14.31 8.41 38.29
C LEU A 11 -13.62 8.31 36.91
N MET A 12 -12.80 9.30 36.55
CA MET A 12 -12.06 9.27 35.28
C MET A 12 -11.05 8.12 35.25
N ARG A 13 -10.39 7.81 36.36
CA ARG A 13 -9.49 6.66 36.48
C ARG A 13 -10.24 5.35 36.26
N ALA A 14 -11.33 5.12 37.00
CA ALA A 14 -12.13 3.90 36.88
C ALA A 14 -12.69 3.71 35.45
N ARG A 15 -13.12 4.79 34.80
CA ARG A 15 -13.52 4.78 33.39
C ARG A 15 -12.35 4.37 32.49
N CYS A 16 -11.17 4.95 32.69
CA CYS A 16 -10.01 4.64 31.88
C CYS A 16 -9.59 3.18 32.00
N GLU A 17 -9.64 2.61 33.21
CA GLU A 17 -9.41 1.19 33.48
C GLU A 17 -10.46 0.31 32.78
N LEU A 18 -11.75 0.63 32.93
CA LEU A 18 -12.85 -0.14 32.32
C LEU A 18 -12.73 -0.23 30.78
N PHE A 19 -12.34 0.86 30.12
CA PHE A 19 -12.25 0.93 28.67
C PHE A 19 -10.83 0.75 28.12
N SER A 20 -9.85 0.40 28.97
CA SER A 20 -8.44 0.28 28.57
C SER A 20 -7.92 1.53 27.83
N THR A 21 -8.32 2.72 28.29
CA THR A 21 -7.86 4.01 27.75
C THR A 21 -6.82 4.66 28.65
N THR A 22 -5.99 5.55 28.11
CA THR A 22 -4.91 6.17 28.90
C THR A 22 -5.44 7.24 29.86
N PHE A 23 -5.11 7.11 31.14
CA PHE A 23 -5.34 8.14 32.16
C PHE A 23 -4.11 9.08 32.27
N ASN A 24 -4.28 10.37 31.94
CA ASN A 24 -3.20 11.37 31.98
C ASN A 24 -3.70 12.70 32.61
N PRO A 25 -3.79 12.80 33.94
CA PRO A 25 -4.32 13.97 34.63
C PRO A 25 -3.40 15.20 34.56
N ASP A 26 -2.09 14.98 34.37
CA ASP A 26 -1.06 16.02 34.35
C ASP A 26 -0.78 16.55 32.94
N GLY A 27 -1.40 15.96 31.91
CA GLY A 27 -1.26 16.40 30.53
C GLY A 27 0.14 16.20 29.94
N ILE A 28 0.90 15.23 30.45
CA ILE A 28 2.28 14.95 30.01
C ILE A 28 2.28 14.45 28.56
N ARG A 29 3.30 14.85 27.78
CA ARG A 29 3.47 14.43 26.39
C ARG A 29 4.04 13.01 26.29
N THR A 30 3.16 12.01 26.28
CA THR A 30 3.54 10.58 26.23
C THR A 30 3.68 10.00 24.81
N GLY A 31 3.49 10.79 23.76
CA GLY A 31 3.60 10.30 22.37
C GLY A 31 2.40 9.48 21.86
N ASN A 32 1.34 9.30 22.68
CA ASN A 32 0.13 8.54 22.31
C ASN A 32 -0.59 9.05 21.05
N LYS A 33 -0.32 10.28 20.59
CA LYS A 33 -0.81 10.80 19.30
C LYS A 33 -0.24 10.01 18.12
N ILE A 34 1.06 9.69 18.17
CA ILE A 34 1.77 8.99 17.11
C ILE A 34 1.33 7.53 17.05
N LEU A 35 1.23 6.86 18.21
CA LEU A 35 0.81 5.46 18.29
C LEU A 35 -0.65 5.24 17.86
N ARG A 36 -1.55 6.20 18.14
CA ARG A 36 -2.95 6.13 17.71
C ARG A 36 -3.16 6.46 16.23
N GLN A 37 -2.13 6.99 15.56
CA GLN A 37 -2.25 7.31 14.14
C GLN A 37 -2.36 6.01 13.33
N ARG A 38 -3.44 5.89 12.55
CA ARG A 38 -3.62 4.75 11.66
C ARG A 38 -2.51 4.74 10.60
N LEU A 39 -1.93 3.57 10.37
CA LEU A 39 -0.90 3.38 9.35
C LEU A 39 -1.50 3.61 7.96
N LYS A 40 -0.81 4.42 7.13
CA LYS A 40 -1.21 4.73 5.74
C LYS A 40 -0.50 3.88 4.69
N GLY A 41 0.44 3.03 5.11
CA GLY A 41 1.28 2.22 4.22
C GLY A 41 0.51 1.45 3.15
N PRO A 42 -0.54 0.67 3.49
CA PRO A 42 -1.29 -0.11 2.51
C PRO A 42 -1.93 0.76 1.42
N ALA A 43 -2.49 1.92 1.79
CA ALA A 43 -3.13 2.83 0.85
C ALA A 43 -2.11 3.47 -0.12
N LEU A 44 -0.90 3.72 0.35
CA LEU A 44 0.19 4.25 -0.48
C LEU A 44 0.78 3.18 -1.40
N ALA A 45 0.94 1.95 -0.90
CA ALA A 45 1.47 0.84 -1.68
C ALA A 45 0.56 0.45 -2.86
N SER A 46 -0.75 0.61 -2.72
CA SER A 46 -1.74 0.35 -3.77
C SER A 46 -1.97 1.52 -4.73
N TYR A 47 -1.06 2.49 -4.80
CA TYR A 47 -1.23 3.69 -5.63
C TYR A 47 -1.35 3.35 -7.11
N TYR A 48 -0.46 2.50 -7.63
CA TYR A 48 -0.58 1.97 -8.98
C TYR A 48 -1.36 0.65 -8.97
N PRO A 49 -2.27 0.43 -9.95
CA PRO A 49 -2.91 -0.85 -10.13
C PRO A 49 -1.89 -1.98 -10.24
N ARG A 50 -2.16 -3.10 -9.56
CA ARG A 50 -1.31 -4.29 -9.71
C ARG A 50 -1.43 -4.82 -11.14
N LYS A 51 -0.29 -5.21 -11.73
CA LYS A 51 -0.28 -5.91 -13.01
C LYS A 51 -1.02 -7.24 -12.85
N ILE A 52 -2.16 -7.37 -13.53
CA ILE A 52 -3.07 -8.52 -13.36
C ILE A 52 -2.59 -9.72 -14.18
N VAL A 53 -2.24 -9.47 -15.45
CA VAL A 53 -1.74 -10.48 -16.38
C VAL A 53 -0.61 -9.87 -17.21
N THR A 54 0.42 -10.67 -17.52
CA THR A 54 1.44 -10.30 -18.50
C THR A 54 1.15 -10.97 -19.85
N PHE A 55 1.62 -10.38 -20.95
CA PHE A 55 1.50 -11.01 -22.27
C PHE A 55 2.12 -12.41 -22.30
N ARG A 56 3.19 -12.64 -21.53
CA ARG A 56 3.79 -13.96 -21.40
C ARG A 56 2.86 -14.98 -20.73
N GLN A 57 2.19 -14.58 -19.65
CA GLN A 57 1.18 -15.43 -19.00
C GLN A 57 0.00 -15.71 -19.93
N PHE A 58 -0.38 -14.76 -20.78
CA PHE A 58 -1.36 -14.96 -21.83
C PHE A 58 -0.89 -16.03 -22.83
N GLN A 59 0.31 -15.91 -23.40
CA GLN A 59 0.89 -16.96 -24.27
C GLN A 59 0.89 -18.34 -23.59
N ASP A 60 1.36 -18.41 -22.34
CA ASP A 60 1.43 -19.67 -21.60
C ASP A 60 0.06 -20.33 -21.41
N ALA A 61 -1.02 -19.56 -21.32
CA ALA A 61 -2.39 -20.08 -21.21
C ALA A 61 -2.91 -20.71 -22.52
N PHE A 62 -2.40 -20.29 -23.68
CA PHE A 62 -2.83 -20.78 -25.00
C PHE A 62 -1.93 -21.87 -25.58
N LYS A 63 -0.71 -22.04 -25.04
CA LYS A 63 0.18 -23.15 -25.41
C LYS A 63 -0.45 -24.55 -25.36
N PRO A 64 -1.28 -24.92 -24.37
CA PRO A 64 -1.92 -26.24 -24.33
C PRO A 64 -2.92 -26.47 -25.47
N LEU A 65 -3.39 -25.40 -26.11
CA LEU A 65 -4.28 -25.44 -27.27
C LEU A 65 -3.49 -25.45 -28.59
N GLU A 66 -2.15 -25.52 -28.54
CA GLU A 66 -1.25 -25.44 -29.69
C GLU A 66 -1.42 -24.14 -30.51
N LEU A 67 -1.83 -23.07 -29.82
CA LEU A 67 -2.01 -21.74 -30.42
C LEU A 67 -0.79 -20.86 -30.14
N GLU A 68 -0.26 -20.25 -31.19
CA GLU A 68 0.76 -19.20 -31.10
C GLU A 68 0.09 -17.82 -31.02
N VAL A 69 0.63 -16.96 -30.17
CA VAL A 69 0.15 -15.59 -29.97
C VAL A 69 1.33 -14.63 -29.98
N ASP A 70 1.28 -13.70 -30.92
CA ASP A 70 2.32 -12.71 -31.14
C ASP A 70 2.00 -11.37 -30.46
N ASN A 71 3.04 -10.76 -29.88
CA ASN A 71 2.95 -9.42 -29.32
C ASN A 71 3.38 -8.40 -30.38
N GLU A 72 2.43 -7.90 -31.16
CA GLU A 72 2.66 -6.99 -32.28
C GLU A 72 3.52 -5.78 -31.88
N GLU A 73 3.22 -5.12 -30.74
CA GLU A 73 4.00 -3.98 -30.26
C GLU A 73 5.47 -4.33 -29.96
N GLU A 74 5.73 -5.54 -29.47
CA GLU A 74 7.10 -6.00 -29.21
C GLU A 74 7.81 -6.39 -30.49
N ILE A 75 7.10 -6.96 -31.47
CA ILE A 75 7.65 -7.26 -32.80
C ILE A 75 8.06 -5.95 -33.47
N ASP A 76 7.19 -4.96 -33.51
CA ASP A 76 7.48 -3.62 -34.06
C ASP A 76 8.70 -3.00 -33.37
N ARG A 77 8.78 -3.10 -32.03
CA ARG A 77 9.95 -2.60 -31.28
C ARG A 77 11.23 -3.31 -31.70
N LEU A 78 11.20 -4.63 -31.87
CA LEU A 78 12.36 -5.43 -32.27
C LEU A 78 12.78 -5.16 -33.71
N GLU A 79 11.83 -5.02 -34.64
CA GLU A 79 12.09 -4.63 -36.03
C GLU A 79 12.72 -3.24 -36.11
N HIS A 80 12.18 -2.28 -35.34
CA HIS A 80 12.74 -0.94 -35.22
C HIS A 80 14.20 -1.01 -34.75
N ILE A 81 14.49 -1.72 -33.65
CA ILE A 81 15.86 -1.88 -33.13
C ILE A 81 16.77 -2.55 -34.17
N ALA A 82 16.31 -3.60 -34.84
CA ALA A 82 17.08 -4.32 -35.85
C ALA A 82 17.47 -3.42 -37.02
N ALA A 83 16.55 -2.56 -37.48
CA ALA A 83 16.79 -1.59 -38.55
C ALA A 83 17.89 -0.56 -38.21
N TYR A 84 18.08 -0.21 -36.92
CA TYR A 84 19.19 0.67 -36.49
C TYR A 84 20.49 -0.09 -36.19
N ALA A 85 20.40 -1.38 -35.84
CA ALA A 85 21.56 -2.20 -35.47
C ALA A 85 22.33 -2.74 -36.68
N THR A 86 21.70 -2.88 -37.84
CA THR A 86 22.42 -3.19 -39.08
C THR A 86 23.31 -2.01 -39.46
N PRO A 87 24.64 -2.19 -39.55
CA PRO A 87 25.52 -1.10 -39.97
C PRO A 87 25.06 -0.64 -41.36
N ARG A 88 24.82 0.65 -41.54
CA ARG A 88 24.66 1.25 -42.87
C ARG A 88 25.91 0.86 -43.66
N SER A 89 25.78 -0.13 -44.53
CA SER A 89 26.81 -0.49 -45.49
C SER A 89 27.05 0.74 -46.38
N ALA A 90 28.21 1.35 -46.20
CA ALA A 90 28.77 2.34 -47.11
C ALA A 90 29.23 1.67 -48.40
#